data_AF-A0AAN8URF5-F1
#
_entry.id   AF-A0AAN8URF5-F1
#
_cell.length_a   1.000
_cell.length_b   1.000
_cell.length_c   1.000
_cell.angle_alpha   90.00
_cell.angle_beta   90.00
_cell.angle_gamma   90.00
#
_symmetry.space_group_name_H-M   'P 1'
#
loop_
_entity.id
_entity.type
_entity.pdbx_description
1 polymer ?
#
loop_
_entity_poly.entity_id
_entity_poly.type
_entity_poly.pdbx_seq_one_letter_code
_entity_poly.pdbx_strand_id
1 'polypeptide(L)'
;MASFASWLRSSFFISLFFLLQSLFSAVFARNVHIVYMGERSYDEPELVEEAHHQILSNILGSKEAAKDSILYSYKHGFSGFAAVLTKSQAKLIADFPGVVRVVPDRIFSPQTTRSWDFLQVEPGKMNGILVKAQLGVGSIVGILDTGIWPESKSFRDVGLLETPLRWKGICQGGDQFNRNNIDKFYPIVYGEDIPSTGTDEETAGSCSSDSLNATLARGKVVLCFQSRTQRSVYVATDTVKNAGGIALIFAQFPTKDITLSTDIPLVQVDYTIGTYLLTYIGTARNPVVKFSPTKTTIGQLISPEVAHFSSRGPSSISPSVNLNLPSISIPDLKKTMTVSRTVTNVGPQNSVYIARIEAPPGTSVSVEPSILAFNSTKKKLKFKVTFCANLKVQGRYSFGYLFWEDGFHVARIPLTVRTAQSSSQATL
;
A
#
# COMPACT_ATOMS: atom_id res chain seq x y z
N MET A 1 49.06 19.90 -1.60
CA MET A 1 48.34 20.25 -2.85
C MET A 1 47.67 19.05 -3.54
N ALA A 2 48.19 17.81 -3.46
CA ALA A 2 47.60 16.64 -4.13
C ALA A 2 46.22 16.19 -3.58
N SER A 3 45.95 16.39 -2.29
CA SER A 3 44.68 15.97 -1.64
C SER A 3 43.47 16.81 -2.09
N PHE A 4 43.67 18.10 -2.37
CA PHE A 4 42.57 19.01 -2.75
C PHE A 4 42.07 18.77 -4.19
N ALA A 5 42.97 18.37 -5.09
CA ALA A 5 42.64 18.04 -6.48
C ALA A 5 41.85 16.72 -6.61
N SER A 6 42.09 15.75 -5.72
CA SER A 6 41.34 14.49 -5.66
C SER A 6 39.88 14.71 -5.25
N TRP A 7 39.68 15.59 -4.27
CA TRP A 7 38.34 15.92 -3.75
C TRP A 7 37.48 16.67 -4.78
N LEU A 8 38.08 17.60 -5.55
CA LEU A 8 37.41 18.31 -6.63
C LEU A 8 37.01 17.39 -7.80
N ARG A 9 37.83 16.37 -8.12
CA ARG A 9 37.47 15.37 -9.15
C ARG A 9 36.31 14.49 -8.71
N SER A 10 36.31 14.02 -7.46
CA SER A 10 35.24 13.16 -6.93
C SER A 10 33.89 13.89 -6.86
N SER A 11 33.90 15.16 -6.42
CA SER A 11 32.68 16.00 -6.41
C SER A 11 32.15 16.32 -7.81
N PHE A 12 33.02 16.44 -8.82
CA PHE A 12 32.62 16.63 -10.21
C PHE A 12 31.95 15.38 -10.80
N PHE A 13 32.47 14.18 -10.53
CA PHE A 13 31.85 12.93 -10.98
C PHE A 13 30.51 12.65 -10.30
N ILE A 14 30.37 12.98 -9.01
CA ILE A 14 29.11 12.82 -8.28
C ILE A 14 28.06 13.82 -8.80
N SER A 15 28.44 15.08 -9.02
CA SER A 15 27.55 16.09 -9.62
C SER A 15 27.14 15.71 -11.05
N LEU A 16 28.07 15.19 -11.86
CA LEU A 16 27.80 14.71 -13.21
C LEU A 16 26.89 13.47 -13.20
N PHE A 17 27.04 12.57 -12.23
CA PHE A 17 26.16 11.41 -12.04
C PHE A 17 24.73 11.82 -11.66
N PHE A 18 24.56 12.81 -10.77
CA PHE A 18 23.23 13.35 -10.43
C PHE A 18 22.62 14.18 -11.57
N LEU A 19 23.44 14.89 -12.36
CA LEU A 19 23.00 15.54 -13.60
C LEU A 19 22.58 14.50 -14.65
N LEU A 20 23.32 13.40 -14.81
CA LEU A 20 22.93 12.30 -15.69
C LEU A 20 21.69 11.56 -15.21
N GLN A 21 21.49 11.35 -13.90
CA GLN A 21 20.27 10.73 -13.36
C GLN A 21 19.03 11.65 -13.46
N SER A 22 19.20 12.96 -13.31
CA SER A 22 18.12 13.92 -13.54
C SER A 22 17.77 14.06 -15.04
N LEU A 23 18.77 13.98 -15.93
CA LEU A 23 18.56 13.86 -17.37
C LEU A 23 17.90 12.52 -17.76
N PHE A 24 18.27 11.40 -17.13
CA PHE A 24 17.64 10.08 -17.37
C PHE A 24 16.18 10.04 -16.90
N SER A 25 15.87 10.66 -15.75
CA SER A 25 14.49 10.77 -15.24
C SER A 25 13.63 11.68 -16.12
N ALA A 26 14.22 12.66 -16.80
CA ALA A 26 13.52 13.53 -17.74
C ALA A 26 13.17 12.86 -19.08
N VAL A 27 13.81 11.74 -19.43
CA VAL A 27 13.61 11.05 -20.73
C VAL A 27 12.38 10.12 -20.75
N PHE A 28 11.80 9.76 -19.59
CA PHE A 28 10.74 8.74 -19.53
C PHE A 28 9.34 9.22 -19.10
N ALA A 29 9.04 10.52 -19.19
CA ALA A 29 7.65 10.94 -19.29
C ALA A 29 7.15 10.68 -20.72
N ARG A 30 6.89 9.40 -21.07
CA ARG A 30 6.36 9.05 -22.39
C ARG A 30 4.98 9.72 -22.54
N ASN A 31 4.84 10.61 -23.52
CA ASN A 31 3.58 11.28 -23.87
C ASN A 31 2.63 10.29 -24.56
N VAL A 32 2.17 9.28 -23.84
CA VAL A 32 1.25 8.27 -24.35
C VAL A 32 -0.15 8.87 -24.47
N HIS A 33 -0.77 8.68 -25.63
CA HIS A 33 -2.14 9.07 -25.90
C HIS A 33 -2.94 7.84 -26.34
N ILE A 34 -4.15 7.74 -25.83
CA ILE A 34 -5.13 6.71 -26.21
C ILE A 34 -6.04 7.32 -27.27
N VAL A 35 -5.98 6.75 -28.48
CA VAL A 35 -6.82 7.09 -29.63
C VAL A 35 -7.99 6.12 -29.68
N TYR A 36 -9.18 6.60 -29.36
CA TYR A 36 -10.42 5.83 -29.38
C TYR A 36 -11.16 6.06 -30.70
N MET A 37 -11.52 4.96 -31.38
CA MET A 37 -12.10 4.99 -32.73
C MET A 37 -13.51 4.38 -32.81
N GLY A 38 -14.07 3.93 -31.69
CA GLY A 38 -15.43 3.39 -31.65
C GLY A 38 -15.52 1.91 -32.05
N GLU A 39 -16.57 1.56 -32.79
CA GLU A 39 -16.84 0.19 -33.23
C GLU A 39 -15.76 -0.31 -34.21
N ARG A 40 -15.53 -1.62 -34.23
CA ARG A 40 -14.54 -2.24 -35.10
C ARG A 40 -15.05 -2.29 -36.53
N SER A 41 -14.21 -1.89 -37.47
CA SER A 41 -14.53 -1.96 -38.91
C SER A 41 -14.38 -3.37 -39.49
N TYR A 42 -13.68 -4.26 -38.79
CA TYR A 42 -13.44 -5.65 -39.18
C TYR A 42 -13.62 -6.57 -37.97
N ASP A 43 -14.03 -7.82 -38.20
CA ASP A 43 -14.15 -8.82 -37.15
C ASP A 43 -12.79 -9.42 -36.78
N GLU A 44 -11.92 -9.60 -37.78
CA GLU A 44 -10.57 -10.12 -37.67
C GLU A 44 -9.63 -9.13 -36.94
N PRO A 45 -9.08 -9.50 -35.77
CA PRO A 45 -8.21 -8.62 -34.99
C PRO A 45 -6.98 -8.12 -35.74
N GLU A 46 -6.42 -8.93 -36.64
CA GLU A 46 -5.23 -8.60 -37.43
C GLU A 46 -5.52 -7.46 -38.42
N LEU A 47 -6.73 -7.44 -39.01
CA LEU A 47 -7.14 -6.38 -39.94
C LEU A 47 -7.41 -5.06 -39.21
N VAL A 48 -7.98 -5.13 -38.00
CA VAL A 48 -8.16 -3.95 -37.14
C VAL A 48 -6.81 -3.34 -36.76
N GLU A 49 -5.83 -4.17 -36.40
CA GLU A 49 -4.48 -3.73 -36.07
C GLU A 49 -3.74 -3.12 -37.26
N GLU A 50 -3.86 -3.70 -38.46
CA GLU A 50 -3.28 -3.11 -39.68
C GLU A 50 -3.92 -1.75 -40.01
N ALA A 51 -5.23 -1.60 -39.79
CA ALA A 51 -5.90 -0.31 -39.95
C ALA A 51 -5.37 0.76 -38.97
N HIS A 52 -5.04 0.39 -37.73
CA HIS A 52 -4.40 1.30 -36.77
C HIS A 52 -3.04 1.79 -37.25
N HIS A 53 -2.20 0.87 -37.74
CA HIS A 53 -0.90 1.22 -38.32
C HIS A 53 -1.06 2.14 -39.52
N GLN A 54 -2.01 1.85 -40.41
CA GLN A 54 -2.27 2.67 -41.59
C GLN A 54 -2.70 4.09 -41.22
N ILE A 55 -3.62 4.24 -40.27
CA ILE A 55 -4.12 5.55 -39.84
C ILE A 55 -3.02 6.38 -39.20
N LEU A 56 -2.25 5.78 -38.28
CA LEU A 56 -1.16 6.49 -37.63
C LEU A 56 -0.02 6.81 -38.62
N SER A 57 0.20 5.96 -39.63
CA SER A 57 1.21 6.23 -40.67
C SER A 57 0.93 7.49 -41.47
N ASN A 58 -0.34 7.88 -41.64
CA ASN A 58 -0.71 9.15 -42.29
C ASN A 58 -0.27 10.37 -41.48
N ILE A 59 -0.14 10.22 -40.15
CA ILE A 59 0.28 11.29 -39.25
C ILE A 59 1.80 11.29 -39.06
N LEU A 60 2.42 10.11 -39.01
CA LEU A 60 3.86 9.96 -38.74
C LEU A 60 4.73 9.86 -39.99
N GLY A 61 4.13 9.67 -41.16
CA GLY A 61 4.79 9.63 -42.47
C GLY A 61 5.30 8.25 -42.91
N SER A 62 5.26 7.22 -42.05
CA SER A 62 5.61 5.85 -42.43
C SER A 62 4.91 4.80 -41.55
N LYS A 63 4.78 3.58 -42.09
CA LYS A 63 4.21 2.44 -41.34
C LYS A 63 5.14 1.98 -40.23
N GLU A 64 6.44 2.09 -40.44
CA GLU A 64 7.48 1.74 -39.49
C GLU A 64 7.40 2.65 -38.26
N ALA A 65 7.30 3.97 -38.47
CA ALA A 65 7.12 4.93 -37.38
C ALA A 65 5.80 4.72 -36.62
N ALA A 66 4.74 4.31 -37.33
CA ALA A 66 3.46 3.97 -36.71
C ALA A 66 3.57 2.73 -35.80
N LYS A 67 4.23 1.66 -36.27
CA LYS A 67 4.48 0.45 -35.48
C LYS A 67 5.34 0.73 -34.25
N ASP A 68 6.39 1.53 -34.40
CA ASP A 68 7.29 1.88 -33.29
C ASP A 68 6.61 2.79 -32.24
N SER A 69 5.65 3.61 -32.66
CA SER A 69 4.93 4.52 -31.79
C SER A 69 3.79 3.84 -31.02
N ILE A 70 3.12 2.84 -31.61
CA ILE A 70 2.02 2.12 -30.98
C ILE A 70 2.55 1.16 -29.90
N LEU A 71 2.12 1.39 -28.67
CA LEU A 71 2.40 0.53 -27.52
C LEU A 71 1.39 -0.60 -27.39
N TYR A 72 0.15 -0.36 -27.83
CA TYR A 72 -0.92 -1.34 -27.75
C TYR A 72 -2.06 -1.04 -28.73
N SER A 73 -2.58 -2.07 -29.40
CA SER A 73 -3.74 -2.00 -30.29
C SER A 73 -4.95 -2.67 -29.65
N TYR A 74 -6.00 -1.89 -29.37
CA TYR A 74 -7.28 -2.38 -28.88
C TYR A 74 -8.09 -2.91 -30.07
N LYS A 75 -8.15 -4.24 -30.21
CA LYS A 75 -8.69 -4.91 -31.42
C LYS A 75 -9.86 -5.88 -31.19
N HIS A 76 -10.24 -6.10 -29.93
CA HIS A 76 -11.24 -7.13 -29.57
C HIS A 76 -12.61 -6.55 -29.20
N GLY A 77 -12.68 -5.58 -28.28
CA GLY A 77 -13.97 -5.01 -27.83
C GLY A 77 -14.38 -3.74 -28.56
N PHE A 78 -13.41 -2.97 -29.03
CA PHE A 78 -13.56 -1.71 -29.76
C PHE A 78 -12.32 -1.49 -30.61
N SER A 79 -12.34 -0.49 -31.49
CA SER A 79 -11.17 -0.06 -32.27
C SER A 79 -10.47 1.12 -31.61
N GLY A 80 -9.16 1.04 -31.46
CA GLY A 80 -8.31 2.13 -31.00
C GLY A 80 -6.91 1.68 -30.68
N PHE A 81 -6.02 2.60 -30.34
CA PHE A 81 -4.63 2.27 -29.98
C PHE A 81 -4.04 3.27 -28.98
N ALA A 82 -3.05 2.83 -28.21
CA ALA A 82 -2.22 3.66 -27.34
C ALA A 82 -0.87 3.90 -28.04
N ALA A 83 -0.50 5.15 -28.26
CA ALA A 83 0.72 5.51 -28.98
C ALA A 83 1.47 6.67 -28.34
N VAL A 84 2.80 6.69 -28.52
CA VAL A 84 3.65 7.81 -28.09
C VAL A 84 3.57 8.92 -29.13
N LEU A 85 2.87 10.00 -28.79
CA LEU A 85 2.60 11.12 -29.70
C LEU A 85 3.06 12.45 -29.09
N THR A 86 3.57 13.34 -29.95
CA THR A 86 3.70 14.75 -29.60
C THR A 86 2.32 15.41 -29.50
N LYS A 87 2.22 16.55 -28.80
CA LYS A 87 0.95 17.29 -28.68
C LYS A 87 0.37 17.72 -30.04
N SER A 88 1.23 18.04 -31.02
CA SER A 88 0.80 18.38 -32.38
C SER A 88 0.26 17.17 -33.12
N GLN A 89 0.95 16.03 -33.07
CA GLN A 89 0.48 14.76 -33.66
C GLN A 89 -0.84 14.29 -33.03
N ALA A 90 -0.98 14.39 -31.70
CA ALA A 90 -2.21 14.07 -31.00
C ALA A 90 -3.38 14.98 -31.40
N LYS A 91 -3.12 16.25 -31.74
CA LYS A 91 -4.14 17.16 -32.26
C LYS A 91 -4.53 16.81 -33.69
N LEU A 92 -3.56 16.52 -34.55
CA LEU A 92 -3.81 16.11 -35.93
C LEU A 92 -4.64 14.82 -36.00
N ILE A 93 -4.32 13.84 -35.16
CA ILE A 93 -5.04 12.56 -35.17
C ILE A 93 -6.44 12.66 -34.55
N ALA A 94 -6.67 13.64 -33.66
CA ALA A 94 -8.01 13.88 -33.11
C ALA A 94 -9.02 14.35 -34.17
N ASP A 95 -8.53 15.02 -35.23
CA ASP A 95 -9.35 15.48 -36.35
C ASP A 95 -9.43 14.43 -37.50
N PHE A 96 -8.80 13.27 -37.34
CA PHE A 96 -8.73 12.25 -38.39
C PHE A 96 -10.06 11.49 -38.52
N PRO A 97 -10.57 11.24 -39.75
CA PRO A 97 -11.81 10.48 -39.94
C PRO A 97 -11.78 9.10 -39.27
N GLY A 98 -12.81 8.82 -38.46
CA GLY A 98 -12.91 7.58 -37.69
C GLY A 98 -12.27 7.64 -36.30
N VAL A 99 -11.58 8.73 -35.93
CA VAL A 99 -11.17 8.97 -34.55
C VAL A 99 -12.28 9.69 -33.79
N VAL A 100 -12.75 9.07 -32.71
CA VAL A 100 -13.82 9.60 -31.87
C VAL A 100 -13.26 10.50 -30.77
N ARG A 101 -12.15 10.08 -30.16
CA ARG A 101 -11.53 10.83 -29.06
C ARG A 101 -10.06 10.48 -28.87
N VAL A 102 -9.24 11.49 -28.58
CA VAL A 102 -7.86 11.30 -28.14
C VAL A 102 -7.74 11.78 -26.71
N VAL A 103 -7.24 10.92 -25.81
CA VAL A 103 -7.01 11.27 -24.40
C VAL A 103 -5.57 10.99 -24.00
N PRO A 104 -4.94 11.84 -23.18
CA PRO A 104 -3.64 11.49 -22.61
C PRO A 104 -3.80 10.30 -21.66
N ASP A 105 -2.81 9.41 -21.67
CA ASP A 105 -2.75 8.31 -20.71
C ASP A 105 -2.66 8.85 -19.27
N ARG A 106 -3.25 8.12 -18.33
CA ARG A 106 -3.35 8.53 -16.93
C ARG A 106 -3.12 7.35 -16.02
N ILE A 107 -2.29 7.56 -15.02
CA ILE A 107 -2.15 6.64 -13.90
C ILE A 107 -3.33 6.85 -12.96
N PHE A 108 -4.16 5.82 -12.81
CA PHE A 108 -5.21 5.79 -11.79
C PHE A 108 -4.67 5.13 -10.52
N SER A 109 -5.00 5.70 -9.36
CA SER A 109 -4.68 5.11 -8.06
C SER A 109 -5.86 4.28 -7.56
N PRO A 110 -5.61 3.11 -6.92
CA PRO A 110 -6.67 2.29 -6.33
C PRO A 110 -7.55 3.11 -5.39
N GLN A 111 -8.87 2.98 -5.55
CA GLN A 111 -9.86 3.61 -4.68
C GLN A 111 -10.54 2.49 -3.86
N THR A 112 -10.47 2.57 -2.52
CA THR A 112 -11.23 1.66 -1.67
C THR A 112 -12.55 2.32 -1.28
N THR A 113 -13.66 1.67 -1.61
CA THR A 113 -15.00 2.08 -1.17
C THR A 113 -15.63 0.92 -0.39
N ARG A 114 -16.44 1.23 0.63
CA ARG A 114 -17.18 0.20 1.37
C ARG A 114 -18.38 -0.24 0.53
N SER A 115 -18.18 -1.26 -0.30
CA SER A 115 -19.18 -1.69 -1.29
C SER A 115 -20.49 -2.18 -0.67
N TRP A 116 -20.44 -2.82 0.51
CA TRP A 116 -21.65 -3.30 1.21
C TRP A 116 -22.54 -2.15 1.69
N ASP A 117 -21.93 -1.14 2.32
CA ASP A 117 -22.63 0.08 2.79
C ASP A 117 -23.20 0.87 1.60
N PHE A 118 -22.44 0.96 0.50
CA PHE A 118 -22.88 1.63 -0.73
C PHE A 118 -24.07 0.93 -1.40
N LEU A 119 -24.07 -0.41 -1.43
CA LEU A 119 -25.14 -1.20 -2.02
C LEU A 119 -26.33 -1.41 -1.06
N GLN A 120 -26.25 -0.89 0.17
CA GLN A 120 -27.21 -1.14 1.26
C GLN A 120 -27.45 -2.65 1.49
N VAL A 121 -26.42 -3.46 1.25
CA VAL A 121 -26.48 -4.91 1.41
C VAL A 121 -25.93 -5.24 2.79
N GLU A 122 -26.76 -5.78 3.67
CA GLU A 122 -26.35 -6.27 5.00
C GLU A 122 -25.78 -7.69 4.89
N PRO A 123 -24.45 -7.90 5.07
CA PRO A 123 -23.86 -9.23 5.05
C PRO A 123 -24.33 -10.00 6.29
N GLY A 124 -25.02 -11.13 6.11
CA GLY A 124 -25.44 -12.02 7.20
C GLY A 124 -26.94 -12.21 7.38
N LYS A 125 -27.78 -11.40 6.72
CA LYS A 125 -29.22 -11.65 6.65
C LYS A 125 -29.53 -12.69 5.57
N MET A 126 -29.92 -13.92 5.97
CA MET A 126 -30.35 -15.00 5.06
C MET A 126 -31.77 -14.77 4.47
N ASN A 127 -32.12 -13.53 4.16
CA ASN A 127 -33.38 -13.16 3.53
C ASN A 127 -33.16 -11.98 2.57
N GLY A 128 -33.89 -11.94 1.45
CA GLY A 128 -33.82 -10.83 0.48
C GLY A 128 -33.23 -11.19 -0.89
N ILE A 129 -32.76 -10.17 -1.61
CA ILE A 129 -32.40 -10.26 -3.04
C ILE A 129 -31.23 -11.19 -3.32
N LEU A 130 -30.26 -11.28 -2.41
CA LEU A 130 -29.08 -12.15 -2.56
C LEU A 130 -29.46 -13.64 -2.61
N VAL A 131 -30.38 -14.07 -1.73
CA VAL A 131 -30.87 -15.46 -1.72
C VAL A 131 -31.71 -15.75 -2.96
N LYS A 132 -32.57 -14.79 -3.37
CA LYS A 132 -33.36 -14.90 -4.61
C LYS A 132 -32.47 -15.00 -5.85
N ALA A 133 -31.34 -14.31 -5.86
CA ALA A 133 -30.34 -14.35 -6.93
C ALA A 133 -29.33 -15.52 -6.80
N GLN A 134 -29.60 -16.50 -5.92
CA GLN A 134 -28.73 -17.63 -5.65
C GLN A 134 -27.28 -17.21 -5.35
N LEU A 135 -27.08 -16.11 -4.65
CA LEU A 135 -25.76 -15.58 -4.29
C LEU A 135 -24.83 -15.34 -5.51
N GLY A 136 -25.41 -15.14 -6.71
CA GLY A 136 -24.64 -14.90 -7.93
C GLY A 136 -24.10 -16.17 -8.61
N VAL A 137 -24.60 -17.36 -8.26
CA VAL A 137 -24.24 -18.62 -8.94
C VAL A 137 -24.37 -18.48 -10.47
N GLY A 138 -23.34 -18.91 -11.21
CA GLY A 138 -23.27 -18.82 -12.68
C GLY A 138 -22.80 -17.46 -13.22
N SER A 139 -22.57 -16.47 -12.36
CA SER A 139 -22.02 -15.16 -12.74
C SER A 139 -20.52 -15.21 -12.92
N ILE A 140 -19.99 -14.43 -13.87
CA ILE A 140 -18.55 -14.24 -14.08
C ILE A 140 -18.26 -12.78 -13.76
N VAL A 141 -17.40 -12.53 -12.78
CA VAL A 141 -17.01 -11.18 -12.34
C VAL A 141 -15.55 -10.96 -12.74
N GLY A 142 -15.31 -10.00 -13.64
CA GLY A 142 -13.97 -9.56 -13.99
C GLY A 142 -13.50 -8.45 -13.05
N ILE A 143 -12.34 -8.63 -12.41
CA ILE A 143 -11.74 -7.64 -11.51
C ILE A 143 -10.45 -7.14 -12.15
N LEU A 144 -10.37 -5.85 -12.45
CA LEU A 144 -9.15 -5.17 -12.86
C LEU A 144 -8.64 -4.39 -11.64
N ASP A 145 -7.65 -4.93 -10.95
CA ASP A 145 -7.06 -4.33 -9.74
C ASP A 145 -5.54 -4.59 -9.74
N THR A 146 -4.88 -4.32 -8.62
CA THR A 146 -3.44 -4.53 -8.41
C THR A 146 -3.05 -6.01 -8.29
N GLY A 147 -4.04 -6.91 -8.34
CA GLY A 147 -3.89 -8.36 -8.23
C GLY A 147 -4.78 -8.92 -7.14
N ILE A 148 -4.78 -10.25 -7.02
CA ILE A 148 -5.38 -10.95 -5.87
C ILE A 148 -4.30 -11.77 -5.20
N TRP A 149 -4.58 -12.23 -3.98
CA TRP A 149 -3.78 -13.20 -3.26
C TRP A 149 -4.55 -14.53 -3.35
N PRO A 150 -4.36 -15.39 -4.38
CA PRO A 150 -5.20 -16.57 -4.62
C PRO A 150 -5.24 -17.56 -3.45
N GLU A 151 -4.18 -17.58 -2.64
CA GLU A 151 -4.06 -18.36 -1.41
C GLU A 151 -4.83 -17.75 -0.23
N SER A 152 -5.33 -16.53 -0.37
CA SER A 152 -6.24 -15.91 0.61
C SER A 152 -7.49 -16.76 0.76
N LYS A 153 -7.93 -16.89 2.02
CA LYS A 153 -9.13 -17.68 2.33
C LYS A 153 -10.40 -17.17 1.64
N SER A 154 -10.44 -15.89 1.25
CA SER A 154 -11.55 -15.30 0.50
C SER A 154 -11.72 -15.87 -0.91
N PHE A 155 -10.71 -16.54 -1.46
CA PHE A 155 -10.73 -17.16 -2.79
C PHE A 155 -10.66 -18.70 -2.73
N ARG A 156 -10.99 -19.30 -1.58
CA ARG A 156 -11.08 -20.76 -1.47
C ARG A 156 -12.19 -21.31 -2.37
N ASP A 157 -11.89 -22.43 -3.00
CA ASP A 157 -12.78 -23.21 -3.85
C ASP A 157 -13.73 -24.13 -3.07
N VAL A 158 -13.51 -24.30 -1.77
CA VAL A 158 -14.35 -25.14 -0.89
C VAL A 158 -15.79 -24.64 -0.86
N GLY A 159 -16.71 -25.44 -1.41
CA GLY A 159 -18.14 -25.14 -1.47
C GLY A 159 -18.56 -24.30 -2.68
N LEU A 160 -17.62 -23.96 -3.59
CA LEU A 160 -17.96 -23.39 -4.89
C LEU A 160 -18.44 -24.50 -5.83
N LEU A 161 -19.43 -24.15 -6.66
CA LEU A 161 -19.91 -25.00 -7.75
C LEU A 161 -18.87 -25.03 -8.88
N GLU A 162 -19.03 -25.96 -9.82
CA GLU A 162 -18.17 -26.03 -11.00
C GLU A 162 -18.12 -24.68 -11.75
N THR A 163 -16.98 -24.42 -12.38
CA THR A 163 -16.80 -23.22 -13.19
C THR A 163 -17.88 -23.15 -14.27
N PRO A 164 -18.51 -21.98 -14.48
CA PRO A 164 -19.57 -21.86 -15.49
C PRO A 164 -19.08 -22.34 -16.85
N LEU A 165 -19.83 -23.20 -17.54
CA LEU A 165 -19.45 -23.78 -18.85
C LEU A 165 -19.10 -22.74 -19.92
N ARG A 166 -19.59 -21.50 -19.76
CA ARG A 166 -19.30 -20.36 -20.64
C ARG A 166 -17.96 -19.65 -20.34
N TRP A 167 -17.29 -19.99 -19.24
CA TRP A 167 -15.97 -19.46 -18.89
C TRP A 167 -14.91 -20.12 -19.76
N LYS A 168 -14.15 -19.32 -20.53
CA LYS A 168 -13.13 -19.79 -21.48
C LYS A 168 -11.68 -19.51 -21.02
N GLY A 169 -11.50 -19.07 -19.78
CA GLY A 169 -10.16 -18.77 -19.22
C GLY A 169 -9.43 -20.03 -18.75
N ILE A 170 -8.13 -19.89 -18.48
CA ILE A 170 -7.27 -20.96 -17.96
C ILE A 170 -6.91 -20.72 -16.48
N CYS A 171 -6.62 -21.78 -15.74
CA CYS A 171 -5.99 -21.67 -14.42
C CYS A 171 -4.48 -21.45 -14.58
N GLN A 172 -3.96 -20.32 -14.09
CA GLN A 172 -2.54 -19.99 -14.15
C GLN A 172 -1.87 -20.35 -12.82
N GLY A 173 -0.84 -21.20 -12.84
CA GLY A 173 -0.06 -21.57 -11.65
C GLY A 173 0.98 -20.51 -11.28
N GLY A 174 1.33 -20.40 -9.99
CA GLY A 174 2.35 -19.46 -9.49
C GLY A 174 3.79 -20.00 -9.53
N ASP A 175 4.77 -19.10 -9.54
CA ASP A 175 6.19 -19.36 -9.88
C ASP A 175 6.95 -20.34 -8.96
N GLN A 176 6.44 -20.67 -7.76
CA GLN A 176 7.07 -21.59 -6.80
C GLN A 176 6.15 -22.72 -6.30
N PHE A 177 5.02 -22.97 -6.94
CA PHE A 177 4.07 -23.97 -6.48
C PHE A 177 4.32 -25.35 -7.11
N ASN A 178 5.07 -26.22 -6.43
CA ASN A 178 5.16 -27.65 -6.79
C ASN A 178 4.66 -28.55 -5.64
N ARG A 179 3.78 -29.49 -5.96
CA ARG A 179 2.86 -30.21 -5.04
C ARG A 179 3.55 -31.14 -4.01
N ASN A 180 4.87 -31.36 -4.09
CA ASN A 180 5.52 -32.54 -3.50
C ASN A 180 6.11 -32.36 -2.07
N ASN A 181 6.13 -31.16 -1.48
CA ASN A 181 6.86 -30.91 -0.21
C ASN A 181 5.97 -30.72 1.04
N ILE A 182 4.65 -30.88 0.95
CA ILE A 182 3.69 -30.38 1.94
C ILE A 182 3.36 -31.39 3.09
N ASP A 183 3.85 -32.63 3.02
CA ASP A 183 3.40 -33.70 3.94
C ASP A 183 4.47 -34.42 4.79
N LYS A 184 5.70 -33.92 4.86
CA LYS A 184 6.82 -34.59 5.54
C LYS A 184 7.02 -34.13 7.01
N PHE A 185 7.31 -35.08 7.90
CA PHE A 185 7.74 -34.81 9.28
C PHE A 185 9.25 -34.59 9.36
N TYR A 186 9.66 -33.68 10.23
CA TYR A 186 11.04 -33.28 10.43
C TYR A 186 11.41 -33.32 11.91
N PRO A 187 12.60 -33.83 12.29
CA PRO A 187 13.07 -33.75 13.67
C PRO A 187 13.20 -32.28 14.13
N ILE A 188 12.87 -32.00 15.38
CA ILE A 188 13.04 -30.67 15.98
C ILE A 188 14.03 -30.74 17.15
N VAL A 189 14.84 -29.69 17.31
CA VAL A 189 15.80 -29.50 18.41
C VAL A 189 15.73 -28.07 18.94
N TYR A 190 16.09 -27.87 20.21
CA TYR A 190 16.25 -26.54 20.80
C TYR A 190 17.70 -26.07 20.62
N GLY A 191 17.89 -24.80 20.25
CA GLY A 191 19.22 -24.24 19.95
C GLY A 191 20.21 -24.37 21.12
N GLU A 192 19.74 -24.22 22.35
CA GLU A 192 20.54 -24.33 23.58
C GLU A 192 21.14 -25.72 23.79
N ASP A 193 20.48 -26.77 23.27
CA ASP A 193 20.94 -28.16 23.41
C ASP A 193 21.99 -28.55 22.35
N ILE A 194 22.25 -27.66 21.38
CA ILE A 194 23.17 -27.91 20.27
C ILE A 194 24.21 -26.78 20.11
N PRO A 195 24.85 -26.30 21.19
CA PRO A 195 25.81 -25.20 21.11
C PRO A 195 27.03 -25.61 20.27
N SER A 196 27.56 -24.67 19.51
CA SER A 196 28.86 -24.84 18.88
C SER A 196 29.96 -24.91 19.94
N THR A 197 31.13 -25.43 19.59
CA THR A 197 32.22 -25.59 20.55
C THR A 197 32.68 -24.22 21.07
N GLY A 198 32.50 -23.98 22.37
CA GLY A 198 32.92 -22.73 23.03
C GLY A 198 31.90 -21.59 23.04
N THR A 199 30.65 -21.83 22.59
CA THR A 199 29.54 -20.90 22.81
C THR A 199 28.74 -21.27 24.05
N ASP A 200 28.22 -20.24 24.73
CA ASP A 200 27.32 -20.43 25.85
C ASP A 200 25.90 -20.79 25.39
N GLU A 201 25.18 -21.44 26.31
CA GLU A 201 23.81 -21.92 26.13
C GLU A 201 22.84 -20.78 25.74
N GLU A 202 22.95 -19.58 26.32
CA GLU A 202 22.06 -18.44 26.00
C GLU A 202 22.25 -17.94 24.55
N THR A 203 23.50 -17.88 24.09
CA THR A 203 23.87 -17.51 22.72
C THR A 203 23.39 -18.56 21.70
N ALA A 204 23.45 -19.84 22.05
CA ALA A 204 22.93 -20.94 21.24
C ALA A 204 21.38 -20.98 21.23
N GLY A 205 20.75 -20.78 22.38
CA GLY A 205 19.30 -20.73 22.55
C GLY A 205 18.63 -19.60 21.78
N SER A 206 19.36 -18.50 21.49
CA SER A 206 18.91 -17.41 20.64
C SER A 206 19.32 -17.51 19.16
N CYS A 207 20.04 -18.57 18.79
CA CYS A 207 20.56 -18.79 17.44
C CYS A 207 21.34 -17.59 16.89
N SER A 208 22.20 -17.01 17.74
CA SER A 208 23.13 -15.97 17.34
C SER A 208 24.17 -16.48 16.33
N SER A 209 24.85 -15.58 15.62
CA SER A 209 25.82 -15.96 14.59
C SER A 209 26.79 -17.04 15.08
N ASP A 210 26.93 -18.10 14.29
CA ASP A 210 27.87 -19.22 14.51
C ASP A 210 27.69 -19.98 15.84
N SER A 211 26.53 -19.85 16.49
CA SER A 211 26.27 -20.44 17.80
C SER A 211 25.81 -21.90 17.80
N LEU A 212 25.50 -22.46 16.63
CA LEU A 212 24.93 -23.81 16.50
C LEU A 212 25.94 -24.83 16.00
N ASN A 213 25.92 -26.03 16.57
CA ASN A 213 26.67 -27.18 16.08
C ASN A 213 26.07 -27.70 14.76
N ALA A 214 26.79 -27.51 13.66
CA ALA A 214 26.32 -27.87 12.32
C ALA A 214 25.96 -29.37 12.17
N THR A 215 26.66 -30.27 12.87
CA THR A 215 26.37 -31.71 12.81
C THR A 215 25.03 -32.03 13.48
N LEU A 216 24.74 -31.37 14.60
CA LEU A 216 23.51 -31.61 15.36
C LEU A 216 22.30 -30.89 14.78
N ALA A 217 22.50 -29.75 14.07
CA ALA A 217 21.46 -28.97 13.41
C ALA A 217 21.05 -29.52 12.03
N ARG A 218 21.96 -30.19 11.33
CA ARG A 218 21.76 -30.62 9.93
C ARG A 218 20.48 -31.45 9.74
N GLY A 219 19.63 -31.01 8.81
CA GLY A 219 18.39 -31.72 8.46
C GLY A 219 17.27 -31.59 9.49
N LYS A 220 17.42 -30.74 10.51
CA LYS A 220 16.44 -30.55 11.60
C LYS A 220 15.82 -29.15 11.58
N VAL A 221 14.65 -29.06 12.20
CA VAL A 221 14.02 -27.79 12.58
C VAL A 221 14.64 -27.33 13.89
N VAL A 222 14.99 -26.05 13.98
CA VAL A 222 15.58 -25.48 15.20
C VAL A 222 14.57 -24.54 15.85
N LEU A 223 14.32 -24.72 17.14
CA LEU A 223 13.59 -23.77 17.99
C LEU A 223 14.60 -22.82 18.64
N CYS A 224 14.36 -21.51 18.55
CA CYS A 224 15.19 -20.49 19.21
C CYS A 224 14.30 -19.44 19.89
N PHE A 225 14.82 -18.81 20.95
CA PHE A 225 14.13 -17.76 21.70
C PHE A 225 14.85 -16.42 21.55
N GLN A 226 14.09 -15.35 21.33
CA GLN A 226 14.62 -13.99 21.39
C GLN A 226 15.26 -13.74 22.76
N SER A 227 16.52 -13.29 22.77
CA SER A 227 17.27 -12.87 23.95
C SER A 227 17.41 -11.35 24.04
N ARG A 228 18.10 -10.85 25.08
CA ARG A 228 18.38 -9.41 25.22
C ARG A 228 19.34 -8.91 24.15
N THR A 229 20.33 -9.73 23.82
CA THR A 229 21.43 -9.44 22.89
C THR A 229 21.06 -9.73 21.44
N GLN A 230 20.21 -10.74 21.20
CA GLN A 230 19.76 -11.13 19.86
C GLN A 230 18.24 -11.07 19.74
N ARG A 231 17.77 -10.15 18.90
CA ARG A 231 16.34 -9.96 18.60
C ARG A 231 16.02 -10.11 17.11
N SER A 232 17.03 -10.32 16.28
CA SER A 232 16.85 -10.37 14.83
C SER A 232 16.49 -11.78 14.39
N VAL A 233 15.25 -11.93 13.93
CA VAL A 233 14.79 -13.15 13.28
C VAL A 233 15.63 -13.49 12.05
N TYR A 234 16.14 -12.48 11.34
CA TYR A 234 17.02 -12.67 10.18
C TYR A 234 18.34 -13.34 10.55
N VAL A 235 18.99 -12.86 11.62
CA VAL A 235 20.26 -13.45 12.09
C VAL A 235 20.07 -14.88 12.55
N ALA A 236 18.98 -15.16 13.28
CA ALA A 236 18.63 -16.52 13.68
C ALA A 236 18.38 -17.44 12.47
N THR A 237 17.67 -16.93 11.45
CA THR A 237 17.36 -17.69 10.24
C THR A 237 18.63 -18.05 9.46
N ASP A 238 19.52 -17.07 9.24
CA ASP A 238 20.79 -17.29 8.54
C ASP A 238 21.70 -18.26 9.31
N THR A 239 21.74 -18.16 10.64
CA THR A 239 22.52 -19.06 11.49
C THR A 239 22.04 -20.51 11.35
N VAL A 240 20.72 -20.74 11.45
CA VAL A 240 20.14 -22.08 11.29
C VAL A 240 20.40 -22.64 9.89
N LYS A 241 20.23 -21.82 8.86
CA LYS A 241 20.51 -22.19 7.47
C LYS A 241 21.97 -22.59 7.28
N ASN A 242 22.90 -21.78 7.76
CA ASN A 242 24.35 -22.03 7.64
C ASN A 242 24.78 -23.29 8.40
N ALA A 243 24.13 -23.60 9.52
CA ALA A 243 24.31 -24.85 10.26
C ALA A 243 23.68 -26.08 9.56
N GLY A 244 22.99 -25.89 8.42
CA GLY A 244 22.34 -26.96 7.65
C GLY A 244 20.95 -27.35 8.18
N GLY A 245 20.37 -26.54 9.06
CA GLY A 245 18.99 -26.66 9.50
C GLY A 245 18.02 -26.38 8.35
N ILE A 246 16.85 -27.01 8.40
CA ILE A 246 15.87 -26.96 7.31
C ILE A 246 14.71 -26.01 7.57
N ALA A 247 14.52 -25.53 8.80
CA ALA A 247 13.52 -24.55 9.18
C ALA A 247 13.82 -23.95 10.57
N LEU A 248 13.28 -22.77 10.83
CA LEU A 248 13.37 -22.07 12.11
C LEU A 248 11.97 -21.87 12.73
N ILE A 249 11.83 -22.18 14.02
CA ILE A 249 10.75 -21.68 14.87
C ILE A 249 11.35 -20.67 15.84
N PHE A 250 10.90 -19.42 15.79
CA PHE A 250 11.46 -18.34 16.58
C PHE A 250 10.43 -17.78 17.58
N ALA A 251 10.67 -17.97 18.87
CA ALA A 251 9.82 -17.49 19.95
C ALA A 251 10.22 -16.07 20.37
N GLN A 252 9.29 -15.12 20.25
CA GLN A 252 9.55 -13.69 20.48
C GLN A 252 8.32 -12.95 21.02
N PHE A 253 8.50 -11.66 21.35
CA PHE A 253 7.35 -10.80 21.60
C PHE A 253 6.52 -10.68 20.31
N PRO A 254 5.18 -10.81 20.35
CA PRO A 254 4.35 -10.61 19.18
C PRO A 254 4.59 -9.23 18.57
N THR A 255 5.14 -9.21 17.35
CA THR A 255 5.31 -7.97 16.58
C THR A 255 4.26 -7.89 15.48
N LYS A 256 4.00 -6.67 15.00
CA LYS A 256 3.12 -6.44 13.84
C LYS A 256 3.91 -6.44 12.53
N ASP A 257 5.15 -6.90 12.56
CA ASP A 257 6.06 -6.84 11.43
C ASP A 257 5.68 -7.91 10.42
N ILE A 258 5.60 -7.53 9.16
CA ILE A 258 5.43 -8.45 8.05
C ILE A 258 6.83 -8.85 7.61
N THR A 259 7.29 -10.02 8.04
CA THR A 259 8.61 -10.53 7.65
C THR A 259 8.58 -10.94 6.19
N LEU A 260 9.58 -10.49 5.43
CA LEU A 260 9.76 -10.86 4.03
C LEU A 260 10.36 -12.27 3.95
N SER A 261 10.04 -12.94 2.84
CA SER A 261 10.44 -14.32 2.50
C SER A 261 11.87 -14.65 2.93
N THR A 262 12.02 -15.79 3.60
CA THR A 262 13.31 -16.36 4.01
C THR A 262 13.60 -17.64 3.23
N ASP A 263 14.88 -17.96 3.04
CA ASP A 263 15.32 -19.10 2.23
C ASP A 263 14.99 -20.47 2.84
N ILE A 264 14.70 -20.51 4.15
CA ILE A 264 14.15 -21.68 4.83
C ILE A 264 12.80 -21.31 5.47
N PRO A 265 11.87 -22.26 5.64
CA PRO A 265 10.64 -22.05 6.38
C PRO A 265 10.89 -21.42 7.77
N LEU A 266 10.14 -20.37 8.07
CA LEU A 266 10.22 -19.61 9.31
C LEU A 266 8.83 -19.51 9.95
N VAL A 267 8.74 -19.88 11.23
CA VAL A 267 7.52 -19.70 12.03
C VAL A 267 7.85 -18.86 13.26
N GLN A 268 7.25 -17.68 13.35
CA GLN A 268 7.37 -16.83 14.53
C GLN A 268 6.21 -17.12 15.48
N VAL A 269 6.52 -17.34 16.75
CA VAL A 269 5.53 -17.66 17.79
C VAL A 269 5.74 -16.75 19.00
N ASP A 270 4.71 -16.62 19.84
CA ASP A 270 4.88 -15.99 21.14
C ASP A 270 5.63 -16.91 22.11
N TYR A 271 6.07 -16.34 23.24
CA TYR A 271 6.78 -17.11 24.27
C TYR A 271 5.94 -18.23 24.87
N THR A 272 4.61 -18.10 24.93
CA THR A 272 3.73 -19.15 25.47
C THR A 272 3.77 -20.40 24.61
N ILE A 273 3.63 -20.24 23.29
CA ILE A 273 3.74 -21.34 22.32
C ILE A 273 5.18 -21.87 22.26
N GLY A 274 6.18 -20.97 22.31
CA GLY A 274 7.59 -21.35 22.35
C GLY A 274 7.92 -22.28 23.52
N THR A 275 7.50 -21.93 24.74
CA THR A 275 7.73 -22.75 25.94
C THR A 275 6.98 -24.08 25.88
N TYR A 276 5.78 -24.12 25.29
CA TYR A 276 5.06 -25.37 25.05
C TYR A 276 5.86 -26.31 24.13
N LEU A 277 6.42 -25.78 23.03
CA LEU A 277 7.25 -26.55 22.11
C LEU A 277 8.54 -27.03 22.78
N LEU A 278 9.19 -26.20 23.60
CA LEU A 278 10.37 -26.59 24.37
C LEU A 278 10.06 -27.77 25.31
N THR A 279 8.93 -27.72 26.00
CA THR A 279 8.47 -28.81 26.87
C THR A 279 8.20 -30.09 26.08
N TYR A 280 7.63 -29.98 24.88
CA TYR A 280 7.42 -31.12 23.99
C TYR A 280 8.75 -31.76 23.55
N ILE A 281 9.76 -30.97 23.21
CA ILE A 281 11.10 -31.45 22.83
C ILE A 281 11.71 -32.27 23.97
N GLY A 282 11.64 -31.78 25.21
CA GLY A 282 12.26 -32.45 26.36
C GLY A 282 11.53 -33.71 26.84
N THR A 283 10.27 -33.90 26.47
CA THR A 283 9.44 -35.02 26.96
C THR A 283 9.21 -36.13 25.92
N ALA A 284 9.25 -35.80 24.63
CA ALA A 284 9.05 -36.77 23.56
C ALA A 284 10.34 -37.56 23.28
N ARG A 285 10.22 -38.87 23.04
CA ARG A 285 11.39 -39.72 22.70
C ARG A 285 12.02 -39.34 21.36
N ASN A 286 11.20 -38.96 20.37
CA ASN A 286 11.61 -38.58 19.03
C ASN A 286 10.78 -37.37 18.58
N PRO A 287 11.11 -36.15 19.04
CA PRO A 287 10.31 -34.97 18.75
C PRO A 287 10.38 -34.63 17.27
N VAL A 288 9.22 -34.51 16.63
CA VAL A 288 9.08 -34.17 15.22
C VAL A 288 8.01 -33.11 15.02
N VAL A 289 8.19 -32.28 14.00
CA VAL A 289 7.22 -31.27 13.60
C VAL A 289 6.92 -31.38 12.11
N LYS A 290 5.75 -30.88 11.74
CA LYS A 290 5.32 -30.77 10.35
C LYS A 290 4.84 -29.36 10.11
N PHE A 291 5.34 -28.74 9.04
CA PHE A 291 4.83 -27.47 8.58
C PHE A 291 3.67 -27.72 7.64
N SER A 292 2.54 -27.08 7.90
CA SER A 292 1.52 -26.90 6.88
C SER A 292 1.80 -25.61 6.12
N PRO A 293 1.22 -25.42 4.93
CA PRO A 293 1.22 -24.11 4.28
C PRO A 293 0.68 -23.06 5.24
N THR A 294 1.23 -21.85 5.18
CA THR A 294 0.76 -20.72 5.99
C THR A 294 -0.76 -20.57 5.82
N LYS A 295 -1.49 -20.59 6.95
CA LYS A 295 -2.95 -20.42 6.95
C LYS A 295 -3.27 -19.09 7.63
N THR A 296 -3.86 -18.16 6.89
CA THR A 296 -4.35 -16.90 7.47
C THR A 296 -5.52 -17.16 8.41
N THR A 297 -5.37 -17.06 9.73
CA THR A 297 -6.50 -17.12 10.67
C THR A 297 -7.27 -15.80 10.61
N ILE A 298 -8.54 -15.84 10.15
CA ILE A 298 -9.40 -14.66 10.14
C ILE A 298 -10.05 -14.58 11.52
N GLY A 299 -9.55 -13.67 12.35
CA GLY A 299 -10.18 -13.28 13.61
C GLY A 299 -11.19 -12.15 13.42
N GLN A 300 -11.68 -11.60 14.53
CA GLN A 300 -12.52 -10.40 14.53
C GLN A 300 -11.79 -9.25 13.81
N LEU A 301 -12.51 -8.54 12.93
CA LEU A 301 -11.96 -7.43 12.14
C LEU A 301 -11.52 -6.29 13.07
N ILE A 302 -10.25 -6.29 13.48
CA ILE A 302 -9.63 -5.14 14.13
C ILE A 302 -9.35 -4.15 12.98
N SER A 303 -10.21 -3.13 12.86
CA SER A 303 -10.21 -2.00 11.91
C SER A 303 -8.86 -1.70 11.21
N PRO A 304 -8.82 -1.23 9.94
CA PRO A 304 -7.56 -0.91 9.25
C PRO A 304 -6.64 -0.07 10.14
N GLU A 305 -5.43 -0.60 10.38
CA GLU A 305 -4.41 0.00 11.23
C GLU A 305 -3.24 0.47 10.37
N VAL A 306 -2.61 1.58 10.76
CA VAL A 306 -1.47 2.10 10.01
C VAL A 306 -0.23 1.24 10.29
N ALA A 307 0.35 0.65 9.24
CA ALA A 307 1.53 -0.19 9.32
C ALA A 307 2.66 0.43 10.16
N HIS A 308 3.37 -0.41 10.92
CA HIS A 308 4.40 0.03 11.86
C HIS A 308 5.50 0.86 11.18
N PHE A 309 5.99 0.40 10.02
CA PHE A 309 7.03 1.06 9.23
C PHE A 309 6.58 2.32 8.47
N SER A 310 5.31 2.70 8.57
CA SER A 310 4.80 3.90 7.89
C SER A 310 5.39 5.15 8.53
N SER A 311 6.11 5.93 7.74
CA SER A 311 6.67 7.22 8.15
C SER A 311 5.61 8.10 8.79
N ARG A 312 5.96 8.73 9.92
CA ARG A 312 5.05 9.58 10.69
C ARG A 312 5.41 11.05 10.52
N GLY A 313 4.38 11.88 10.39
CA GLY A 313 4.54 13.32 10.44
C GLY A 313 4.83 13.84 11.87
N PRO A 314 4.91 15.16 12.04
CA PRO A 314 4.76 16.20 11.00
C PRO A 314 6.00 16.32 10.09
N SER A 315 5.84 16.94 8.92
CA SER A 315 6.97 17.36 8.09
C SER A 315 7.83 18.38 8.85
N SER A 316 9.16 18.23 8.80
CA SER A 316 10.13 19.19 9.33
C SER A 316 10.29 20.43 8.43
N ILE A 317 9.83 20.36 7.18
CA ILE A 317 9.99 21.39 6.15
C ILE A 317 8.73 22.28 6.17
N SER A 318 8.86 23.46 6.77
CA SER A 318 7.91 24.59 6.77
C SER A 318 6.53 24.35 7.42
N PRO A 319 6.32 24.75 8.70
CA PRO A 319 5.00 24.78 9.30
C PRO A 319 4.25 26.05 8.85
N SER A 320 3.97 26.17 7.55
CA SER A 320 3.11 27.26 7.06
C SER A 320 1.64 26.90 7.32
N VAL A 321 1.21 27.19 8.54
CA VAL A 321 -0.14 26.88 9.06
C VAL A 321 -1.26 27.49 8.20
N ASN A 322 -0.95 28.56 7.46
CA ASN A 322 -1.88 29.29 6.59
C ASN A 322 -1.90 28.84 5.13
N LEU A 323 -1.20 27.76 4.74
CA LEU A 323 -1.43 27.16 3.43
C LEU A 323 -2.88 26.68 3.29
N ASN A 324 -3.45 26.85 2.11
CA ASN A 324 -4.81 26.45 1.82
C ASN A 324 -4.93 24.93 1.59
N LEU A 325 -4.60 24.14 2.61
CA LEU A 325 -4.65 22.68 2.59
C LEU A 325 -5.98 22.16 3.15
N PRO A 326 -6.44 20.97 2.71
CA PRO A 326 -7.64 20.30 3.23
C PRO A 326 -7.44 19.70 4.64
N SER A 327 -6.45 20.20 5.39
CA SER A 327 -6.17 19.87 6.79
C SER A 327 -5.58 21.08 7.51
N ILE A 328 -5.69 21.07 8.83
CA ILE A 328 -5.11 22.11 9.68
C ILE A 328 -4.24 21.43 10.74
N SER A 329 -2.94 21.69 10.68
CA SER A 329 -1.97 21.17 11.64
C SER A 329 -1.29 22.32 12.38
N ILE A 330 -1.40 22.30 13.70
CA ILE A 330 -0.83 23.30 14.61
C ILE A 330 0.23 22.60 15.46
N PRO A 331 1.52 22.75 15.11
CA PRO A 331 2.60 22.07 15.84
C PRO A 331 2.95 22.72 17.19
N ASP A 332 2.54 23.96 17.41
CA ASP A 332 2.83 24.74 18.62
C ASP A 332 1.69 25.74 18.89
N LEU A 333 0.69 25.31 19.68
CA LEU A 333 -0.39 26.18 20.16
C LEU A 333 -0.08 26.68 21.59
N LYS A 334 0.31 27.95 21.71
CA LYS A 334 0.61 28.58 23.02
C LYS A 334 -0.63 29.12 23.75
N LYS A 335 -1.44 29.93 23.05
CA LYS A 335 -2.64 30.58 23.62
C LYS A 335 -3.79 30.53 22.64
N THR A 336 -3.66 31.26 21.54
CA THR A 336 -4.65 31.32 20.47
C THR A 336 -3.94 31.38 19.13
N MET A 337 -4.47 30.68 18.13
CA MET A 337 -4.02 30.83 16.75
C MET A 337 -5.21 30.76 15.80
N THR A 338 -5.23 31.66 14.83
CA THR A 338 -6.24 31.70 13.78
C THR A 338 -5.60 31.39 12.44
N VAL A 339 -6.23 30.48 11.70
CA VAL A 339 -5.83 30.12 10.34
C VAL A 339 -6.92 30.47 9.36
N SER A 340 -6.54 30.83 8.14
CA SER A 340 -7.50 31.08 7.07
C SER A 340 -7.51 29.96 6.05
N ARG A 341 -8.69 29.67 5.50
CA ARG A 341 -8.88 28.77 4.35
C ARG A 341 -9.81 29.42 3.35
N THR A 342 -9.58 29.13 2.07
CA THR A 342 -10.44 29.56 0.96
C THR A 342 -10.95 28.32 0.25
N VAL A 343 -12.26 28.17 0.19
CA VAL A 343 -12.91 27.05 -0.51
C VAL A 343 -13.56 27.56 -1.79
N THR A 344 -13.57 26.69 -2.80
CA THR A 344 -14.27 26.92 -4.07
C THR A 344 -15.38 25.88 -4.17
N ASN A 345 -16.61 26.33 -4.41
CA ASN A 345 -17.71 25.41 -4.67
C ASN A 345 -17.53 24.75 -6.04
N VAL A 346 -17.57 23.42 -6.05
CA VAL A 346 -17.48 22.58 -7.26
C VAL A 346 -18.76 21.76 -7.50
N GLY A 347 -19.78 21.94 -6.65
CA GLY A 347 -21.09 21.31 -6.74
C GLY A 347 -22.15 22.25 -7.35
N PRO A 348 -23.43 22.06 -6.99
CA PRO A 348 -24.53 22.91 -7.46
C PRO A 348 -24.29 24.41 -7.20
N GLN A 349 -24.82 25.26 -8.08
CA GLN A 349 -24.50 26.70 -8.05
C GLN A 349 -25.00 27.40 -6.78
N ASN A 350 -26.20 27.05 -6.31
CA ASN A 350 -26.80 27.56 -5.09
C ASN A 350 -26.70 26.50 -3.99
N SER A 351 -25.66 26.60 -3.15
CA SER A 351 -25.39 25.65 -2.07
C SER A 351 -25.06 26.40 -0.78
N VAL A 352 -25.58 25.91 0.33
CA VAL A 352 -25.35 26.48 1.66
C VAL A 352 -24.78 25.40 2.55
N TYR A 353 -23.56 25.62 3.05
CA TYR A 353 -22.89 24.71 3.97
C TYR A 353 -22.87 25.30 5.37
N ILE A 354 -23.17 24.48 6.38
CA ILE A 354 -23.10 24.83 7.80
C ILE A 354 -21.90 24.12 8.41
N ALA A 355 -21.16 24.84 9.26
CA ALA A 355 -20.01 24.27 9.94
C ALA A 355 -20.41 23.45 11.18
N ARG A 356 -19.80 22.28 11.34
CA ARG A 356 -19.84 21.47 12.57
C ARG A 356 -18.42 21.14 13.02
N ILE A 357 -18.15 21.24 14.32
CA ILE A 357 -16.79 21.09 14.86
C ILE A 357 -16.77 19.98 15.92
N GLU A 358 -15.78 19.10 15.80
CA GLU A 358 -15.34 18.17 16.84
C GLU A 358 -13.94 18.62 17.29
N ALA A 359 -13.87 19.37 18.38
CA ALA A 359 -12.63 20.00 18.82
C ALA A 359 -11.61 18.96 19.35
N PRO A 360 -10.30 19.10 19.04
CA PRO A 360 -9.27 18.26 19.65
C PRO A 360 -9.26 18.39 21.18
N PRO A 361 -9.09 17.28 21.93
CA PRO A 361 -8.99 17.32 23.38
C PRO A 361 -7.97 18.37 23.87
N GLY A 362 -8.37 19.13 24.90
CA GLY A 362 -7.55 20.21 25.47
C GLY A 362 -7.59 21.55 24.71
N THR A 363 -8.39 21.66 23.65
CA THR A 363 -8.53 22.88 22.86
C THR A 363 -10.00 23.25 22.62
N SER A 364 -10.27 24.54 22.47
CA SER A 364 -11.52 25.05 21.92
C SER A 364 -11.29 25.53 20.50
N VAL A 365 -12.24 25.26 19.61
CA VAL A 365 -12.15 25.60 18.18
C VAL A 365 -13.42 26.31 17.75
N SER A 366 -13.27 27.44 17.06
CA SER A 366 -14.37 28.20 16.47
C SER A 366 -14.08 28.51 15.00
N VAL A 367 -15.15 28.72 14.21
CA VAL A 367 -15.06 29.03 12.78
C VAL A 367 -15.94 30.22 12.43
N GLU A 368 -15.42 31.09 11.56
CA GLU A 368 -16.12 32.30 11.12
C GLU A 368 -15.92 32.54 9.61
N PRO A 369 -16.99 32.72 8.82
CA PRO A 369 -18.40 32.55 9.22
C PRO A 369 -18.71 31.08 9.52
N SER A 370 -19.80 30.79 10.24
CA SER A 370 -20.30 29.42 10.47
C SER A 370 -21.16 28.87 9.33
N ILE A 371 -21.49 29.72 8.35
CA ILE A 371 -22.30 29.38 7.17
C ILE A 371 -21.61 29.90 5.92
N LEU A 372 -21.49 29.06 4.89
CA LEU A 372 -20.96 29.41 3.57
C LEU A 372 -22.06 29.25 2.53
N ALA A 373 -22.56 30.39 2.02
CA ALA A 373 -23.59 30.43 0.99
C ALA A 373 -22.98 30.79 -0.37
N PHE A 374 -22.96 29.82 -1.28
CA PHE A 374 -22.48 29.96 -2.65
C PHE A 374 -23.64 30.26 -3.59
N ASN A 375 -23.35 31.02 -4.65
CA ASN A 375 -24.27 31.33 -5.72
C ASN A 375 -23.52 31.52 -7.06
N SER A 376 -24.22 31.99 -8.09
CA SER A 376 -23.64 32.18 -9.43
C SER A 376 -22.43 33.12 -9.48
N THR A 377 -22.40 34.14 -8.62
CA THR A 377 -21.34 35.16 -8.57
C THR A 377 -20.29 34.88 -7.49
N LYS A 378 -20.67 34.21 -6.39
CA LYS A 378 -19.80 33.87 -5.26
C LYS A 378 -19.44 32.39 -5.28
N LYS A 379 -18.46 32.03 -6.11
CA LYS A 379 -17.93 30.66 -6.19
C LYS A 379 -16.83 30.36 -5.17
N LYS A 380 -16.16 31.38 -4.65
CA LYS A 380 -15.07 31.25 -3.69
C LYS A 380 -15.39 32.01 -2.41
N LEU A 381 -15.24 31.34 -1.27
CA LEU A 381 -15.45 31.93 0.04
C LEU A 381 -14.28 31.62 0.96
N LYS A 382 -13.98 32.56 1.85
CA LYS A 382 -12.91 32.45 2.84
C LYS A 382 -13.52 32.31 4.22
N PHE A 383 -12.98 31.41 5.03
CA PHE A 383 -13.32 31.29 6.44
C PHE A 383 -12.05 31.26 7.29
N LYS A 384 -12.22 31.59 8.57
CA LYS A 384 -11.17 31.57 9.59
C LYS A 384 -11.51 30.52 10.62
N VAL A 385 -10.52 29.75 11.05
CA VAL A 385 -10.64 28.78 12.14
C VAL A 385 -9.71 29.25 13.26
N THR A 386 -10.26 29.46 14.44
CA THR A 386 -9.54 29.92 15.62
C THR A 386 -9.44 28.78 16.63
N PHE A 387 -8.23 28.51 17.09
CA PHE A 387 -7.91 27.49 18.08
C PHE A 387 -7.45 28.19 19.36
N CYS A 388 -7.98 27.78 20.49
CA CYS A 388 -7.61 28.27 21.80
C CYS A 388 -7.18 27.09 22.68
N ALA A 389 -6.02 27.22 23.34
CA ALA A 389 -5.55 26.22 24.28
C ALA A 389 -6.29 26.36 25.62
N ASN A 390 -6.94 25.30 26.07
CA ASN A 390 -7.64 25.30 27.36
C ASN A 390 -6.70 24.91 28.51
N LEU A 391 -5.59 24.23 28.21
CA LEU A 391 -4.61 23.73 29.18
C LEU A 391 -3.23 24.37 28.96
N LYS A 392 -2.54 24.75 30.05
CA LYS A 392 -1.18 25.31 30.04
C LYS A 392 -0.09 24.25 30.23
N VAL A 393 -0.26 23.07 29.64
CA VAL A 393 0.72 21.98 29.69
C VAL A 393 1.13 21.58 28.27
N GLN A 394 2.40 21.25 28.11
CA GLN A 394 2.90 20.72 26.85
C GLN A 394 2.29 19.33 26.62
N GLY A 395 1.51 19.21 25.56
CA GLY A 395 0.76 17.99 25.24
C GLY A 395 1.42 17.16 24.14
N ARG A 396 0.94 15.92 23.99
CA ARG A 396 1.06 15.17 22.73
C ARG A 396 0.12 15.79 21.67
N TYR A 397 0.26 15.39 20.42
CA TYR A 397 -0.71 15.75 19.38
C TYR A 397 -2.10 15.23 19.75
N SER A 398 -3.09 16.11 19.67
CA SER A 398 -4.52 15.80 19.76
C SER A 398 -5.21 16.02 18.42
N PHE A 399 -6.31 15.32 18.20
CA PHE A 399 -6.98 15.22 16.91
C PHE A 399 -8.46 15.58 17.02
N GLY A 400 -8.99 16.22 15.98
CA GLY A 400 -10.39 16.61 15.84
C GLY A 400 -10.76 16.86 14.38
N TYR A 401 -11.95 17.40 14.14
CA TYR A 401 -12.49 17.60 12.79
C TYR A 401 -13.31 18.89 12.68
N LEU A 402 -13.24 19.54 11.51
CA LEU A 402 -14.20 20.54 11.05
C LEU A 402 -14.95 19.96 9.85
N PHE A 403 -16.26 20.04 9.87
CA PHE A 403 -17.14 19.59 8.79
C PHE A 403 -17.87 20.78 8.20
N TRP A 404 -18.01 20.79 6.88
CA TRP A 404 -18.96 21.63 6.15
C TRP A 404 -20.03 20.72 5.56
N GLU A 405 -21.28 20.92 5.98
CA GLU A 405 -22.40 20.02 5.67
C GLU A 405 -23.55 20.82 5.03
N ASP A 406 -24.13 20.32 3.93
CA ASP A 406 -25.31 20.91 3.27
C ASP A 406 -26.53 19.96 3.30
N GLY A 407 -26.42 18.86 4.04
CA GLY A 407 -27.41 17.77 4.12
C GLY A 407 -27.15 16.60 3.17
N PHE A 408 -26.33 16.79 2.12
CA PHE A 408 -26.01 15.75 1.13
C PHE A 408 -24.50 15.48 1.05
N HIS A 409 -23.69 16.53 1.12
CA HIS A 409 -22.25 16.51 1.04
C HIS A 409 -21.65 16.85 2.40
N VAL A 410 -20.53 16.19 2.73
CA VAL A 410 -19.75 16.44 3.94
C VAL A 410 -18.30 16.68 3.56
N ALA A 411 -17.86 17.94 3.59
CA ALA A 411 -16.45 18.28 3.43
C ALA A 411 -15.75 18.29 4.81
N ARG A 412 -15.00 17.22 5.10
CA ARG A 412 -14.28 17.02 6.36
C ARG A 412 -12.84 17.52 6.29
N ILE A 413 -12.43 18.32 7.26
CA ILE A 413 -11.09 18.88 7.44
C ILE A 413 -10.52 18.34 8.77
N PRO A 414 -9.51 17.47 8.75
CA PRO A 414 -8.83 17.01 9.96
C PRO A 414 -8.07 18.14 10.66
N LEU A 415 -8.18 18.18 11.98
CA LEU A 415 -7.52 19.13 12.86
C LEU A 415 -6.51 18.37 13.72
N THR A 416 -5.24 18.77 13.67
CA THR A 416 -4.16 18.18 14.47
C THR A 416 -3.46 19.28 15.26
N VAL A 417 -3.42 19.18 16.58
CA VAL A 417 -2.92 20.27 17.43
C VAL A 417 -1.97 19.73 18.49
N ARG A 418 -0.87 20.42 18.76
CA ARG A 418 -0.01 20.20 19.92
C ARG A 418 0.07 21.48 20.74
N THR A 419 -0.39 21.44 21.99
CA THR A 419 -0.25 22.56 22.92
C THR A 419 1.20 22.67 23.40
N ALA A 420 1.70 23.89 23.53
CA ALA A 420 3.00 24.15 24.12
C ALA A 420 2.88 25.11 25.30
N GLN A 421 3.83 25.01 26.22
CA GLN A 421 3.93 25.98 27.30
C GLN A 421 4.42 27.33 26.78
N SER A 422 3.76 28.38 27.25
CA SER A 422 4.34 29.72 27.28
C SER A 422 5.53 29.67 28.24
N SER A 423 6.75 29.79 27.73
CA SER A 423 7.94 30.01 28.56
C SER A 423 7.74 31.32 29.32
N SER A 424 7.34 31.26 30.59
CA SER A 424 7.68 32.31 31.54
C SER A 424 9.20 32.24 31.71
N GLN A 425 9.90 33.36 31.52
CA GLN A 425 11.30 33.52 31.90
C GLN A 425 11.49 32.93 33.29
N ALA A 426 12.28 31.85 33.39
CA ALA A 426 12.90 31.49 34.64
C ALA A 426 14.02 32.52 34.86
N THR A 427 13.68 33.62 35.53
CA THR A 427 14.65 34.50 36.14
C THR A 427 15.27 33.69 37.29
N LEU A 428 16.52 33.27 37.12
CA LEU A 428 17.44 32.99 38.21
C LEU A 428 18.54 34.04 38.15
#